data_AF-D1MN57-F1
#
_entry.id   AF-D1MN57-F1
#
_cell.length_a   1.000
_cell.length_b   1.000
_cell.length_c   1.000
_cell.angle_alpha   90.00
_cell.angle_beta   90.00
_cell.angle_gamma   90.00
#
_symmetry.space_group_name_H-M   'P 1'
#
loop_
_entity.id
_entity.type
_entity.pdbx_description
1 polymer ?
#
loop_
_entity_poly.entity_id
_entity_poly.type
_entity_poly.pdbx_seq_one_letter_code
_entity_poly.pdbx_strand_id
1 'polypeptide(L)' 'MKSTVLSLLILLAMISIVWPEMTCAEQCAESYLDTMRQHPEYTSIQLKTTSLKCIQDCHDAMRK' A
#
# COMPACT_ATOMS: atom_id res chain seq x y z
N MET A 1 -22.58 8.14 -27.48
CA MET A 1 -22.32 6.84 -26.82
C MET A 1 -20.84 6.43 -26.85
N LYS A 2 -20.10 6.56 -27.97
CA LYS A 2 -18.67 6.15 -28.01
C LYS A 2 -17.75 6.96 -27.10
N SER A 3 -17.94 8.28 -27.01
CA SER A 3 -17.09 9.16 -26.19
C SER A 3 -17.23 8.92 -24.68
N THR A 4 -18.45 8.65 -24.19
CA THR A 4 -18.69 8.37 -22.76
C THR A 4 -18.06 7.05 -22.32
N VAL A 5 -18.10 6.01 -23.17
CA VAL A 5 -17.47 4.71 -22.87
C VAL A 5 -15.95 4.85 -22.82
N LEU A 6 -15.34 5.61 -23.74
CA LEU A 6 -13.90 5.84 -23.74
C LEU A 6 -13.44 6.60 -22.48
N SER A 7 -14.16 7.65 -22.07
CA SER A 7 -13.87 8.36 -20.82
C SER A 7 -13.97 7.44 -19.60
N LEU A 8 -14.96 6.53 -19.57
CA LEU A 8 -15.12 5.58 -18.47
C LEU A 8 -13.96 4.58 -18.39
N LEU A 9 -13.49 4.08 -19.54
CA LEU A 9 -12.35 3.17 -19.61
C LEU A 9 -11.04 3.82 -19.18
N ILE A 10 -10.83 5.09 -19.54
CA ILE A 10 -9.65 5.85 -19.09
C ILE A 10 -9.68 6.04 -17.57
N LEU A 11 -10.84 6.38 -17.00
CA LEU A 11 -10.99 6.50 -15.53
C LEU A 11 -10.70 5.17 -14.82
N LEU A 12 -11.23 4.06 -15.33
CA LEU A 12 -10.96 2.72 -14.78
C LEU A 12 -9.47 2.36 -14.87
N ALA A 13 -8.80 2.65 -15.98
CA ALA A 13 -7.38 2.39 -16.14
C ALA A 13 -6.52 3.20 -15.14
N MET A 14 -6.85 4.47 -14.93
CA MET A 14 -6.16 5.31 -13.93
C MET A 14 -6.35 4.77 -12.52
N ILE A 15 -7.56 4.31 -12.18
CA ILE A 15 -7.85 3.68 -10.90
C ILE A 15 -7.00 2.41 -10.71
N SER A 16 -6.92 1.55 -11.74
CA SER A 16 -6.13 0.32 -11.69
C SER A 16 -4.62 0.52 -11.55
N ILE A 17 -4.07 1.62 -12.08
CA ILE A 17 -2.63 1.91 -11.99
C ILE A 17 -2.27 2.49 -10.61
N VAL A 18 -3.13 3.31 -10.01
CA VAL A 18 -2.85 3.98 -8.73
C VAL A 18 -3.24 3.13 -7.52
N TRP A 19 -4.21 2.22 -7.67
CA TRP A 19 -4.66 1.34 -6.60
C TRP A 19 -3.56 0.48 -5.95
N PRO A 20 -2.64 -0.18 -6.68
CA PRO A 20 -1.61 -1.00 -6.06
C PRO A 20 -0.75 -0.20 -5.06
N GLU A 21 -0.28 1.00 -5.44
CA GLU A 21 0.57 1.82 -4.58
C GLU A 21 -0.17 2.34 -3.34
N MET A 22 -1.41 2.82 -3.51
CA MET A 22 -2.24 3.26 -2.37
C MET A 22 -2.51 2.10 -1.42
N THR A 23 -2.77 0.90 -1.94
CA THR A 23 -3.05 -0.28 -1.11
C THR A 23 -1.84 -0.68 -0.26
N CYS A 24 -0.62 -0.51 -0.75
CA CYS A 24 0.56 -0.81 0.04
C CYS A 24 0.82 0.18 1.17
N ALA A 25 0.68 1.48 0.90
CA ALA A 25 0.86 2.50 1.93
C ALA A 25 -0.14 2.32 3.07
N GLU A 26 -1.41 2.06 2.72
CA GLU A 26 -2.48 1.78 3.68
C GLU A 26 -2.19 0.49 4.46
N GLN A 27 -1.88 -0.62 3.77
CA GLN A 27 -1.59 -1.90 4.43
C GLN A 27 -0.38 -1.83 5.37
N CYS A 28 0.70 -1.15 4.96
CA CYS A 28 1.88 -1.01 5.82
C CYS A 28 1.63 -0.07 7.01
N ALA A 29 0.78 0.95 6.85
CA ALA A 29 0.34 1.78 7.97
C ALA A 29 -0.54 1.00 8.96
N GLU A 30 -1.49 0.20 8.46
CA GLU A 30 -2.31 -0.68 9.28
C GLU A 30 -1.46 -1.70 10.04
N SER A 31 -0.52 -2.36 9.35
CA SER A 31 0.41 -3.31 9.98
C SER A 31 1.28 -2.65 11.06
N TYR A 32 1.72 -1.41 10.83
CA TYR A 32 2.46 -0.64 11.83
C TYR A 32 1.62 -0.35 13.08
N LEU A 33 0.38 0.13 12.90
CA LEU A 33 -0.54 0.42 14.01
C LEU A 33 -0.91 -0.85 14.78
N ASP A 34 -1.13 -1.96 14.07
CA ASP A 34 -1.41 -3.26 14.67
C ASP A 34 -0.20 -3.76 15.48
N THR A 35 1.02 -3.63 14.94
CA THR A 35 2.26 -3.97 15.66
C THR A 35 2.41 -3.11 16.93
N MET A 36 2.14 -1.80 16.86
CA MET A 36 2.17 -0.94 18.05
C MET A 36 1.16 -1.37 19.12
N ARG A 37 0.00 -1.88 18.71
CA ARG A 37 -1.05 -2.35 19.61
C ARG A 37 -0.71 -3.70 20.23
N GLN A 38 -0.16 -4.62 19.44
CA GLN A 38 0.14 -5.99 19.86
C GLN A 38 1.46 -6.11 20.61
N HIS A 39 2.43 -5.26 20.29
CA HIS A 39 3.79 -5.29 20.85
C HIS A 39 4.17 -3.94 21.49
N PRO A 40 3.53 -3.54 22.61
CA PRO A 40 3.90 -2.32 23.31
C PRO A 40 5.35 -2.32 23.84
N GLU A 41 5.97 -3.50 23.96
CA GLU A 41 7.38 -3.67 24.33
C GLU A 41 8.37 -3.36 23.21
N TYR A 42 7.90 -3.22 21.96
CA TYR A 42 8.80 -2.94 20.85
C TYR A 42 9.40 -1.55 20.95
N THR A 43 10.72 -1.50 20.80
CA THR A 43 11.45 -0.25 20.66
C THR A 43 11.05 0.45 19.35
N SER A 44 11.27 1.77 19.32
CA SER A 44 11.08 2.55 18.08
C SER A 44 11.91 2.03 16.90
N ILE A 45 13.07 1.41 17.17
CA ILE A 45 13.90 0.79 16.14
C ILE A 45 13.21 -0.46 15.57
N GLN A 46 12.69 -1.34 16.43
CA GLN A 46 11.98 -2.54 15.99
C GLN A 46 10.74 -2.19 15.16
N LEU A 47 9.93 -1.24 15.62
CA LEU A 47 8.76 -0.75 14.88
C LEU A 47 9.12 -0.20 13.50
N LYS A 48 10.20 0.59 13.41
CA LYS A 48 10.71 1.11 12.13
C LYS A 48 11.22 0.01 11.21
N THR A 49 11.95 -0.96 11.74
CA THR A 49 12.46 -2.10 10.96
C THR A 49 11.31 -2.91 10.36
N THR A 50 10.25 -3.18 11.13
CA THR A 50 9.06 -3.87 10.62
C THR A 50 8.35 -3.07 9.54
N SER A 51 8.17 -1.75 9.75
CA SER A 51 7.55 -0.86 8.76
C SER A 51 8.35 -0.79 7.45
N LEU A 52 9.68 -0.62 7.54
CA LEU A 52 10.56 -0.60 6.37
C LEU A 52 10.52 -1.93 5.61
N LYS A 53 10.46 -3.05 6.33
CA LYS A 53 10.32 -4.37 5.71
C LYS A 53 9.02 -4.49 4.93
N CYS A 54 7.89 -4.05 5.49
CA CYS A 54 6.61 -4.04 4.77
C CYS A 54 6.68 -3.23 3.48
N ILE A 55 7.26 -2.02 3.54
CA ILE A 55 7.42 -1.15 2.37
C ILE A 55 8.28 -1.83 1.31
N GLN A 56 9.38 -2.47 1.72
CA GLN A 56 10.26 -3.20 0.81
C GLN A 56 9.56 -4.40 0.16
N ASP A 57 8.86 -5.22 0.96
CA ASP A 57 8.14 -6.40 0.48
C ASP A 57 7.05 -6.00 -0.52
N CYS A 58 6.33 -4.90 -0.27
CA CYS A 58 5.41 -4.33 -1.24
C CYS A 58 6.11 -3.86 -2.52
N HIS A 59 7.17 -3.05 -2.40
CA HIS A 59 7.91 -2.54 -3.56
C HIS A 59 8.41 -3.69 -4.44
N ASP A 60 8.89 -4.77 -3.83
CA ASP A 60 9.37 -5.96 -4.54
C ASP A 60 8.23 -6.75 -5.17
N ALA A 61 7.02 -6.72 -4.60
CA ALA A 61 5.83 -7.29 -5.22
C ALA A 61 5.36 -6.49 -6.44
N MET A 62 5.45 -5.15 -6.40
CA MET A 62 5.04 -4.28 -7.53
C MET A 62 6.03 -4.30 -8.71
N ARG A 63 7.28 -4.72 -8.49
CA ARG A 63 8.31 -4.82 -9.53
C ARG A 63 8.32 -6.15 -10.30
N LYS A 64 7.53 -7.12 -9.85
CA LYS A 64 7.38 -8.44 -10.49
C LYS A 64 6.24 -8.40 -11.49
#